data_AF-A0A9P6N7G8-F1
#
_entry.id   AF-A0A9P6N7G8-F1
#
_cell.length_a   1.000
_cell.length_b   1.000
_cell.length_c   1.000
_cell.angle_alpha   90.00
_cell.angle_beta   90.00
_cell.angle_gamma   90.00
#
_symmetry.space_group_name_H-M   'P 1'
#
loop_
_entity.id
_entity.type
_entity.pdbx_description
1 polymer ?
#
loop_
_entity_poly.entity_id
_entity_poly.type
_entity_poly.pdbx_seq_one_letter_code
_entity_poly.pdbx_strand_id
1 'polypeptide(L)'
;MENIKQNYLILGDDFLSLYGFSICHGKEKYFTINNNQEKKIQAKQREIAQHQSPTIKIISDERFKEGISEASFGPELTNKQKTAIEKIIKQYHNTFGLGKYQLGKIDKHQISITLSINKPYPPILKKNPYPASPRNRVEIEKHIDELLKMTVIRKLGNNETVDIATPVIIAWHNGKSRL
;
A
#
# COMPACT_ATOMS: atom_id res chain seq x y z
N MET A 1 9.46 -32.62 -15.97
CA MET A 1 9.21 -31.32 -15.32
C MET A 1 8.30 -30.53 -16.23
N GLU A 2 7.08 -30.23 -15.80
CA GLU A 2 6.15 -29.41 -16.58
C GLU A 2 6.64 -27.96 -16.64
N ASN A 3 6.63 -27.37 -17.84
CA ASN A 3 7.01 -25.97 -18.02
C ASN A 3 5.99 -25.06 -17.32
N ILE A 4 6.41 -24.42 -16.23
CA ILE A 4 5.59 -23.45 -15.52
C ILE A 4 5.40 -22.23 -16.43
N LYS A 5 4.16 -21.99 -16.88
CA LYS A 5 3.81 -20.80 -17.67
C LYS A 5 3.57 -19.61 -16.72
N GLN A 6 4.60 -18.82 -16.44
CA GLN A 6 4.46 -17.55 -15.71
C GLN A 6 4.63 -16.35 -16.66
N ASN A 7 3.85 -15.28 -16.42
CA ASN A 7 3.93 -14.04 -17.20
C ASN A 7 5.02 -13.09 -16.68
N TYR A 8 5.37 -13.20 -15.39
CA TYR A 8 6.36 -12.35 -14.73
C TYR A 8 7.25 -13.21 -13.85
N LEU A 9 8.55 -12.92 -13.86
CA LEU A 9 9.52 -13.45 -12.93
C LEU A 9 10.19 -12.24 -12.27
N ILE A 10 9.96 -12.07 -10.98
CA ILE A 10 10.56 -11.00 -10.18
C ILE A 10 11.59 -11.67 -9.28
N LEU A 11 12.85 -11.25 -9.40
CA LEU A 11 13.96 -11.73 -8.60
C LEU A 11 14.52 -10.54 -7.82
N GLY A 12 14.75 -10.72 -6.52
CA GLY A 12 15.47 -9.74 -5.70
C GLY A 12 16.98 -9.83 -5.94
N ASP A 13 17.70 -8.74 -5.64
CA ASP A 13 19.15 -8.65 -5.86
C ASP A 13 19.94 -9.74 -5.12
N ASP A 14 19.52 -10.09 -3.91
CA ASP A 14 20.12 -11.19 -3.12
C ASP A 14 20.06 -12.53 -3.88
N PHE A 15 18.94 -12.78 -4.55
CA PHE A 15 18.71 -14.00 -5.32
C PHE A 15 19.49 -13.99 -6.64
N LEU A 16 19.65 -12.82 -7.26
CA LEU A 16 20.47 -12.66 -8.45
C LEU A 16 21.95 -12.98 -8.14
N SER A 17 22.46 -12.47 -7.02
CA SER A 17 23.84 -12.70 -6.57
C SER A 17 24.07 -14.18 -6.19
N LEU A 18 23.19 -14.76 -5.37
CA LEU A 18 23.37 -16.10 -4.82
C LEU A 18 23.38 -17.21 -5.89
N TYR A 19 22.61 -17.03 -6.97
CA TYR A 19 22.51 -17.99 -8.07
C TYR A 19 23.22 -17.55 -9.36
N GLY A 20 24.03 -16.48 -9.28
CA GLY A 20 24.84 -16.00 -10.41
C GLY A 20 24.02 -15.65 -11.64
N PHE A 21 22.83 -15.05 -11.46
CA PHE A 21 22.03 -14.54 -12.56
C PHE A 21 22.68 -13.28 -13.13
N SER A 22 23.01 -13.32 -14.41
CA SER A 22 23.45 -12.13 -15.16
C SER A 22 22.41 -11.79 -16.21
N ILE A 23 21.88 -10.56 -16.14
CA ILE A 23 20.91 -10.03 -17.10
C ILE A 23 21.66 -9.17 -18.10
N CYS A 24 21.64 -9.56 -19.38
CA CYS A 24 22.29 -8.81 -20.45
C CYS A 24 21.25 -8.07 -21.28
N HIS A 25 21.40 -6.75 -21.35
CA HIS A 25 20.62 -5.88 -22.23
C HIS A 25 21.48 -5.46 -23.42
N GLY A 26 21.47 -6.26 -24.48
CA GLY A 26 22.14 -5.97 -25.75
C GLY A 26 21.14 -5.85 -26.91
N LYS A 27 21.52 -6.34 -28.10
CA LYS A 27 20.59 -6.48 -29.25
C LYS A 27 19.39 -7.39 -28.93
N GLU A 28 19.59 -8.35 -28.04
CA GLU A 28 18.55 -9.21 -27.49
C GLU A 28 18.62 -9.21 -25.97
N LYS A 29 17.46 -9.34 -25.32
CA LYS A 29 17.38 -9.50 -23.86
C LYS A 29 17.47 -10.97 -23.51
N TYR A 30 18.54 -11.35 -22.82
CA TYR A 30 18.74 -12.70 -22.33
C TYR A 30 19.31 -12.67 -20.92
N PHE A 31 19.15 -13.78 -20.20
CA PHE A 31 19.82 -13.98 -18.93
C PHE A 31 20.58 -15.30 -18.94
N THR A 32 21.65 -15.36 -18.14
CA THR A 32 22.46 -16.55 -17.91
C THR A 32 22.47 -16.88 -16.43
N ILE A 33 22.53 -18.16 -16.10
CA ILE A 33 22.69 -18.66 -14.73
C ILE A 33 24.13 -19.14 -14.59
N ASN A 34 24.83 -18.73 -13.52
CA ASN A 34 26.24 -19.05 -13.25
C ASN A 34 27.22 -18.62 -14.35
N ASN A 35 26.99 -17.48 -15.03
CA ASN A 35 27.85 -16.99 -16.12
C ASN A 35 28.10 -17.98 -17.27
N ASN A 36 27.29 -19.04 -17.39
CA ASN A 36 27.44 -20.00 -18.46
C ASN A 36 26.86 -19.44 -19.76
N GLN A 37 27.75 -19.00 -20.66
CA GLN A 37 27.38 -18.39 -21.94
C GLN A 37 26.71 -19.37 -22.92
N GLU A 38 26.78 -20.67 -22.68
CA GLU A 38 26.15 -21.69 -23.53
C GLU A 38 24.64 -21.83 -23.26
N LYS A 39 24.18 -21.46 -22.06
CA LYS A 39 22.76 -21.53 -21.65
C LYS A 39 22.12 -20.14 -21.60
N LYS A 40 22.09 -19.46 -22.76
CA LYS A 40 21.36 -18.19 -22.91
C LYS A 40 19.86 -18.46 -22.95
N ILE A 41 19.13 -17.99 -21.94
CA ILE A 41 17.67 -18.07 -21.93
C ILE A 41 17.14 -16.75 -22.46
N GLN A 42 16.57 -16.78 -23.66
CA GLN A 42 16.05 -15.60 -24.33
C GLN A 42 14.70 -15.20 -23.71
N ALA A 43 14.61 -13.96 -23.21
CA ALA A 43 13.36 -13.41 -22.73
C ALA A 43 12.52 -12.97 -23.92
N LYS A 44 11.68 -13.87 -24.47
CA LYS A 44 10.71 -13.49 -25.49
C LYS A 44 9.68 -12.55 -24.84
N GLN A 45 9.63 -11.30 -25.31
CA GLN A 45 8.50 -10.43 -25.04
C GLN A 45 7.28 -11.09 -25.66
N ARG A 46 6.40 -11.65 -24.83
CA ARG A 46 5.02 -11.86 -25.26
C ARG A 46 4.44 -10.47 -25.44
N GLU A 47 3.76 -10.24 -26.57
CA GLU A 47 2.83 -9.13 -26.66
C GLU A 47 1.97 -9.19 -25.41
N ILE A 48 2.04 -8.13 -24.61
CA ILE A 48 1.23 -7.98 -23.42
C ILE A 48 -0.19 -8.02 -23.96
N ALA A 49 -0.87 -9.16 -23.82
CA ALA A 49 -2.28 -9.27 -24.13
C ALA A 49 -2.92 -8.08 -23.45
N GLN A 50 -3.49 -7.17 -24.25
CA GLN A 50 -4.11 -5.94 -23.78
C GLN A 50 -4.94 -6.35 -22.58
N HIS A 51 -4.51 -5.96 -21.38
CA HIS A 51 -5.32 -6.14 -20.20
C HIS A 51 -6.58 -5.37 -20.52
N GLN A 52 -7.65 -6.08 -20.87
CA GLN A 52 -8.97 -5.51 -21.01
C GLN A 52 -9.15 -4.68 -19.75
N SER A 53 -9.25 -3.36 -19.93
CA SER A 53 -9.49 -2.42 -18.84
C SER A 53 -10.56 -3.05 -17.98
N PRO A 54 -10.31 -3.34 -16.69
CA PRO A 54 -11.34 -3.93 -15.86
C PRO A 54 -12.57 -3.05 -16.03
N THR A 55 -13.72 -3.64 -16.35
CA THR A 55 -14.96 -2.90 -16.48
C THR A 55 -15.25 -2.33 -15.10
N ILE A 56 -14.74 -1.12 -14.83
CA ILE A 56 -14.89 -0.44 -13.56
C ILE A 56 -16.37 -0.13 -13.46
N LYS A 57 -17.09 -0.95 -12.69
CA LYS A 57 -18.43 -0.60 -12.23
C LYS A 57 -18.30 0.79 -11.61
N ILE A 58 -18.99 1.76 -12.18
CA ILE A 58 -19.06 3.12 -11.64
C ILE A 58 -19.74 2.98 -10.28
N ILE A 59 -18.96 2.87 -9.21
CA ILE A 59 -19.50 2.88 -7.86
C ILE A 59 -19.83 4.33 -7.56
N SER A 60 -21.09 4.58 -7.22
CA SER A 60 -21.57 5.85 -6.71
C SER A 60 -21.10 6.02 -5.26
N ASP A 61 -19.81 6.25 -5.06
CA ASP A 61 -19.30 6.61 -3.74
C ASP A 61 -19.71 8.06 -3.45
N GLU A 62 -20.60 8.26 -2.47
CA GLU A 62 -21.16 9.58 -2.14
C GLU A 62 -20.08 10.57 -1.72
N ARG A 63 -19.07 10.10 -0.98
CA ARG A 63 -17.91 10.92 -0.58
C ARG A 63 -17.07 11.35 -1.77
N PHE A 64 -17.04 10.54 -2.84
CA PHE A 64 -16.37 10.89 -4.08
C PHE A 64 -17.09 11.99 -4.85
N LYS A 65 -18.42 11.98 -4.82
CA LYS A 65 -19.24 13.06 -5.39
C LYS A 65 -19.05 14.36 -4.62
N GLU A 66 -19.03 14.29 -3.29
CA GLU A 66 -18.74 15.43 -2.41
C GLU A 66 -17.36 16.03 -2.70
N GLY A 67 -16.31 15.19 -2.74
CA GLY A 67 -14.95 15.68 -3.03
C GLY A 67 -14.77 16.28 -4.42
N ILE A 68 -15.49 15.79 -5.44
CA ILE A 68 -15.50 16.45 -6.76
C ILE A 68 -16.25 17.79 -6.70
N SER A 69 -17.32 17.89 -5.93
CA SER A 69 -18.10 19.13 -5.82
C SER A 69 -17.31 20.26 -5.14
N GLU A 70 -16.38 19.91 -4.25
CA GLU A 70 -15.46 20.86 -3.60
C GLU A 70 -14.22 21.18 -4.47
N ALA A 71 -14.04 20.49 -5.61
CA ALA A 71 -12.87 20.66 -6.45
C ALA A 71 -12.89 22.03 -7.16
N SER A 72 -11.83 22.80 -6.95
CA SER A 72 -11.61 24.06 -7.67
C SER A 72 -10.83 23.80 -8.95
N PHE A 73 -11.43 24.14 -10.09
CA PHE A 73 -10.77 24.10 -11.40
C PHE A 73 -10.15 25.45 -11.73
N GLY A 74 -8.99 25.44 -12.40
CA GLY A 74 -8.35 26.67 -12.87
C GLY A 74 -9.30 27.52 -13.75
N PRO A 75 -9.21 28.86 -13.68
CA PRO A 75 -10.10 29.77 -14.39
C PRO A 75 -9.97 29.66 -15.91
N GLU A 76 -8.82 29.19 -16.40
CA GLU A 76 -8.48 29.09 -17.83
C GLU A 76 -9.13 27.89 -18.53
N LEU A 77 -9.73 26.96 -17.78
CA LEU A 77 -10.34 25.75 -18.32
C LEU A 77 -11.74 26.02 -18.85
N THR A 78 -11.98 25.66 -20.11
CA THR A 78 -13.32 25.66 -20.69
C THR A 78 -14.20 24.59 -20.05
N ASN A 79 -15.53 24.79 -20.08
CA ASN A 79 -16.49 23.83 -19.54
C ASN A 79 -16.36 22.42 -20.16
N LYS A 80 -15.94 22.33 -21.43
CA LYS A 80 -15.66 21.06 -22.11
C LYS A 80 -14.44 20.33 -21.52
N GLN A 81 -13.40 21.08 -21.16
CA GLN A 81 -12.20 20.51 -20.52
C GLN A 81 -12.51 20.07 -19.08
N LYS A 82 -13.27 20.86 -18.32
CA LYS A 82 -13.69 20.51 -16.95
C LYS A 82 -14.48 19.19 -16.92
N THR A 83 -15.48 19.07 -17.80
CA THR A 83 -16.27 17.82 -17.93
C THR A 83 -15.42 16.62 -18.37
N ALA A 84 -14.42 16.83 -19.24
CA ALA A 84 -13.48 15.77 -19.61
C ALA A 84 -12.62 15.31 -18.42
N ILE A 85 -12.11 16.25 -17.61
CA ILE A 85 -11.33 15.95 -16.40
C ILE A 85 -12.19 15.19 -15.38
N GLU A 86 -13.41 15.65 -15.11
CA GLU A 86 -14.33 14.94 -14.21
C GLU A 86 -14.60 13.50 -14.67
N LYS A 87 -14.73 13.29 -15.99
CA LYS A 87 -14.94 11.96 -16.55
C LYS A 87 -13.75 11.05 -16.28
N ILE A 88 -12.52 11.55 -16.43
CA ILE A 88 -11.28 10.81 -16.13
C ILE A 88 -11.21 10.49 -14.63
N ILE A 89 -11.49 11.49 -13.77
CA ILE A 89 -11.47 11.32 -12.32
C ILE A 89 -12.48 10.23 -11.92
N LYS A 90 -13.72 10.28 -12.44
CA LYS A 90 -14.74 9.24 -12.21
C LYS A 90 -14.32 7.87 -12.73
N GLN A 91 -13.69 7.82 -13.91
CA GLN A 91 -13.18 6.57 -14.50
C GLN A 91 -12.12 5.92 -13.61
N TYR A 92 -11.20 6.70 -13.04
CA TYR A 92 -10.11 6.20 -12.20
C TYR A 92 -10.32 6.47 -10.71
N HIS A 93 -11.57 6.54 -10.23
CA HIS A 93 -11.88 6.93 -8.86
C HIS A 93 -11.13 6.12 -7.78
N ASN A 94 -10.83 4.84 -8.04
CA ASN A 94 -10.08 3.96 -7.14
C ASN A 94 -8.60 4.35 -6.94
N THR A 95 -8.00 5.14 -7.84
CA THR A 95 -6.60 5.56 -7.71
C THR A 95 -6.45 6.81 -6.84
N PHE A 96 -7.55 7.51 -6.57
CA PHE A 96 -7.54 8.70 -5.74
C PHE A 96 -7.78 8.32 -4.28
N GLY A 97 -7.00 8.93 -3.37
CA GLY A 97 -7.08 8.72 -1.93
C GLY A 97 -8.31 9.38 -1.30
N LEU A 98 -9.52 9.14 -1.82
CA LEU A 98 -10.74 9.80 -1.38
C LEU A 98 -11.78 8.78 -0.91
N GLY A 99 -12.55 9.15 0.13
CA GLY A 99 -13.57 8.27 0.71
C GLY A 99 -12.98 6.97 1.26
N LYS A 100 -13.50 5.82 0.81
CA LYS A 100 -13.03 4.49 1.23
C LYS A 100 -11.63 4.12 0.71
N TYR A 101 -11.11 4.84 -0.28
CA TYR A 101 -9.81 4.58 -0.91
C TYR A 101 -8.69 5.46 -0.35
N GLN A 102 -8.91 6.16 0.77
CA GLN A 102 -7.91 7.01 1.41
C GLN A 102 -6.58 6.30 1.69
N LEU A 103 -6.63 4.99 1.96
CA LEU A 103 -5.43 4.16 2.11
C LEU A 103 -5.36 3.09 1.04
N GLY A 104 -4.20 3.01 0.39
CA GLY A 104 -3.86 1.89 -0.46
C GLY A 104 -3.61 0.63 0.37
N LYS A 105 -4.05 -0.52 -0.13
CA LYS A 105 -3.82 -1.83 0.49
C LYS A 105 -3.13 -2.75 -0.49
N ILE A 106 -2.07 -3.44 -0.03
CA ILE A 106 -1.38 -4.49 -0.79
C ILE A 106 -1.83 -5.82 -0.19
N ASP A 107 -2.68 -6.57 -0.90
CA ASP A 107 -3.26 -7.82 -0.34
C ASP A 107 -2.28 -9.00 -0.34
N LYS A 108 -1.30 -9.02 -1.25
CA LYS A 108 -0.49 -10.22 -1.54
C LYS A 108 0.82 -10.31 -0.77
N HIS A 109 1.27 -9.22 -0.18
CA HIS A 109 2.58 -9.16 0.47
C HIS A 109 2.37 -8.82 1.94
N GLN A 110 2.65 -9.77 2.81
CA GLN A 110 2.64 -9.57 4.26
C GLN A 110 4.07 -9.42 4.75
N ILE A 111 4.28 -8.46 5.65
CA ILE A 111 5.59 -8.22 6.27
C ILE A 111 5.62 -9.04 7.55
N SER A 112 6.57 -9.96 7.64
CA SER A 112 6.89 -10.67 8.88
C SER A 112 8.11 -10.01 9.53
N ILE A 113 7.93 -9.47 10.73
CA ILE A 113 9.01 -8.84 11.49
C ILE A 113 9.50 -9.85 12.52
N THR A 114 10.70 -10.38 12.32
CA THR A 114 11.34 -11.29 13.29
C THR A 114 12.14 -10.48 14.32
N LEU A 115 11.86 -10.70 15.60
CA LEU A 115 12.61 -10.06 16.68
C LEU A 115 13.92 -10.79 16.93
N SER A 116 14.94 -10.05 17.38
CA SER A 116 16.25 -10.61 17.78
C SER A 116 16.24 -11.31 19.14
N ILE A 117 15.11 -11.25 19.86
CA ILE A 117 14.94 -11.84 21.18
C ILE A 117 13.81 -12.87 21.17
N ASN A 118 13.93 -13.89 22.02
CA ASN A 118 12.92 -14.94 22.19
C ASN A 118 12.05 -14.68 23.43
N LYS A 119 10.88 -15.30 23.48
CA LYS A 119 10.00 -15.27 24.66
C LYS A 119 10.67 -15.99 25.85
N PRO A 120 10.42 -15.55 27.10
CA PRO A 120 9.56 -14.42 27.49
C PRO A 120 10.22 -13.06 27.20
N TYR A 121 9.43 -12.10 26.70
CA TYR A 121 9.93 -10.77 26.42
C TYR A 121 10.16 -9.95 27.70
N PRO A 122 11.17 -9.06 27.73
CA PRO A 122 11.46 -8.26 28.90
C PRO A 122 10.31 -7.29 29.22
N PRO A 123 10.00 -7.03 30.50
CA PRO A 123 8.89 -6.15 30.91
C PRO A 123 8.95 -4.74 30.31
N ILE A 124 10.13 -4.26 29.94
CA ILE A 124 10.33 -2.95 29.30
C ILE A 124 9.59 -2.80 27.95
N LEU A 125 9.27 -3.90 27.28
CA LEU A 125 8.48 -3.90 26.04
C LEU A 125 6.97 -3.78 26.29
N LYS A 126 6.53 -3.87 27.55
CA LYS A 126 5.13 -3.74 27.94
C LYS A 126 4.95 -2.52 28.82
N LYS A 127 4.93 -1.34 28.19
CA LYS A 127 4.77 -0.06 28.86
C LYS A 127 3.29 0.29 29.03
N ASN A 128 2.95 0.82 30.20
CA ASN A 128 1.64 1.41 30.44
C ASN A 128 1.45 2.69 29.61
N PRO A 129 0.21 3.04 29.24
CA PRO A 129 -0.09 4.29 28.57
C PRO A 129 0.23 5.47 29.49
N TYR A 130 0.72 6.56 28.90
CA TYR A 130 0.93 7.80 29.63
C TYR A 130 -0.42 8.45 29.98
N PRO A 131 -0.53 9.13 31.14
CA PRO A 131 -1.72 9.89 31.47
C PRO A 131 -1.92 11.02 30.44
N ALA A 132 -3.10 11.06 29.84
CA ALA A 132 -3.50 12.09 28.89
C ALA A 132 -4.48 13.08 29.53
N SER A 133 -4.34 14.37 29.20
CA SER A 133 -5.31 15.40 29.59
C SER A 133 -6.68 15.13 28.94
N PRO A 134 -7.79 15.64 29.50
CA PRO A 134 -9.12 15.45 28.92
C PRO A 134 -9.20 15.85 27.45
N ARG A 135 -8.61 17.01 27.11
CA ARG A 135 -8.51 17.49 25.71
C ARG A 135 -7.77 16.50 24.81
N ASN A 136 -6.63 15.97 25.28
CA ASN A 136 -5.86 15.01 24.49
C ASN A 136 -6.59 13.67 24.34
N ARG A 137 -7.31 13.22 25.38
CA ARG A 137 -8.07 11.97 25.33
C ARG A 137 -9.16 12.01 24.25
N VAL A 138 -9.91 13.11 24.16
CA VAL A 138 -10.96 13.29 23.13
C VAL A 138 -10.38 13.21 21.71
N GLU A 139 -9.24 13.86 21.48
CA GLU A 139 -8.59 13.84 20.17
C GLU A 139 -7.99 12.47 19.84
N ILE A 140 -7.36 11.80 20.82
CA ILE A 140 -6.85 10.44 20.66
C ILE A 140 -8.00 9.49 20.27
N GLU A 141 -9.14 9.59 20.96
CA GLU A 141 -10.32 8.76 20.68
C GLU A 141 -10.82 8.98 19.25
N LYS A 142 -10.90 10.23 18.80
CA LYS A 142 -11.26 10.57 17.42
C LYS A 142 -10.31 9.92 16.41
N HIS A 143 -8.99 10.02 16.61
CA HIS A 143 -8.00 9.41 15.71
C HIS A 143 -8.10 7.88 15.71
N ILE A 144 -8.28 7.26 16.88
CA ILE A 144 -8.47 5.80 17.00
C ILE A 144 -9.73 5.36 16.26
N ASP A 145 -10.85 6.07 16.40
CA ASP A 145 -12.10 5.76 15.71
C ASP A 145 -11.97 5.87 14.19
N GLU A 146 -11.24 6.89 13.70
CA GLU A 146 -10.92 7.02 12.27
C GLU A 146 -10.10 5.83 11.78
N LEU A 147 -9.03 5.45 12.49
CA LEU A 147 -8.20 4.30 12.14
C LEU A 147 -8.95 2.96 12.19
N LEU A 148 -9.89 2.80 13.12
CA LEU A 148 -10.79 1.64 13.20
C LEU A 148 -11.73 1.59 11.99
N LYS A 149 -12.37 2.71 11.63
CA LYS A 149 -13.23 2.82 10.44
C LYS A 149 -12.47 2.52 9.15
N MET A 150 -11.20 2.92 9.08
CA MET A 150 -10.31 2.64 7.95
C MET A 150 -9.71 1.22 7.98
N THR A 151 -10.02 0.41 8.99
CA THR A 151 -9.50 -0.96 9.17
C THR A 151 -7.97 -1.06 9.25
N VAL A 152 -7.31 0.03 9.67
CA VAL A 152 -5.85 0.09 9.87
C VAL A 152 -5.47 -0.59 11.18
N ILE A 153 -6.26 -0.35 12.21
CA ILE A 153 -6.13 -0.98 13.52
C ILE A 153 -7.38 -1.81 13.81
N ARG A 154 -7.25 -2.76 14.75
CA ARG A 154 -8.37 -3.58 15.22
C ARG A 154 -8.33 -3.72 16.73
N LYS A 155 -9.49 -3.99 17.31
CA LYS A 155 -9.59 -4.45 18.69
C LYS A 155 -9.10 -5.90 18.79
N LEU A 156 -8.33 -6.19 19.83
CA LEU A 156 -7.90 -7.55 20.14
C LEU A 156 -9.07 -8.34 20.75
N GLY A 157 -9.19 -9.62 20.43
CA GLY A 157 -10.17 -10.51 21.02
C GLY A 157 -9.86 -10.88 22.48
N ASN A 158 -10.86 -11.38 23.21
CA ASN A 158 -10.72 -11.72 24.64
C ASN A 158 -9.62 -12.75 24.94
N ASN A 159 -9.27 -13.59 23.96
CA ASN A 159 -8.26 -14.65 24.10
C ASN A 159 -6.88 -14.25 23.55
N GLU A 160 -6.73 -13.01 23.06
CA GLU A 160 -5.46 -12.51 22.54
C GLU A 160 -4.71 -11.76 23.64
N THR A 161 -3.45 -12.12 23.86
CA THR A 161 -2.58 -11.44 24.83
C THR A 161 -1.65 -10.47 24.12
N VAL A 162 -1.41 -9.32 24.76
CA VAL A 162 -0.44 -8.33 24.28
C VAL A 162 0.90 -8.57 24.94
N ASP A 163 1.84 -9.01 24.12
CA ASP A 163 3.24 -9.23 24.47
C ASP A 163 4.05 -7.93 24.51
N ILE A 164 3.73 -6.98 23.61
CA ILE A 164 4.44 -5.71 23.42
C ILE A 164 3.43 -4.57 23.42
N ALA A 165 3.62 -3.59 24.27
CA ALA A 165 2.77 -2.41 24.39
C ALA A 165 3.62 -1.14 24.48
N THR A 166 3.30 -0.16 23.64
CA THR A 166 3.94 1.15 23.61
C THR A 166 2.90 2.24 23.87
N PRO A 167 3.22 3.25 24.71
CA PRO A 167 2.31 4.36 24.95
C PRO A 167 2.15 5.18 23.67
N VAL A 168 0.93 5.64 23.44
CA VAL A 168 0.60 6.56 22.35
C VAL A 168 0.68 7.98 22.88
N ILE A 169 1.26 8.89 22.08
CA ILE A 169 1.42 10.31 22.41
C ILE A 169 0.79 11.12 21.28
N ILE A 170 0.02 12.13 21.66
CA ILE A 170 -0.56 13.08 20.70
C ILE A 170 0.36 14.29 20.54
N ALA A 171 0.66 14.66 19.30
CA ALA A 171 1.40 15.86 18.96
C ALA A 171 0.45 16.93 18.42
N TRP A 172 0.73 18.20 18.72
CA TRP A 172 -0.06 19.35 18.26
C TRP A 172 0.78 20.22 17.32
N HIS A 173 0.22 20.56 16.17
CA HIS A 173 0.86 21.45 15.20
C HIS A 173 -0.19 22.33 14.52
N ASN A 174 -0.02 23.66 14.57
CA ASN A 174 -0.97 24.65 14.03
C ASN A 174 -2.43 24.40 14.47
N GLY A 175 -2.63 24.09 15.75
CA GLY A 175 -3.95 23.81 16.32
C GLY A 175 -4.56 22.47 15.91
N LYS A 176 -3.88 21.66 15.09
CA LYS A 176 -4.32 20.32 14.68
C LYS A 176 -3.57 19.25 15.46
N SER A 177 -4.31 18.25 15.91
CA SER A 177 -3.80 17.07 16.61
C SER A 177 -3.30 16.02 15.62
N ARG A 178 -2.29 15.24 16.01
CA ARG A 178 -1.73 14.12 15.24
C ARG A 178 -1.37 13.00 16.21
N LEU A 179 -1.74 11.79 15.85
CA LEU A 179 -1.40 10.55 16.55
C LEU A 179 -0.30 9.80 15.77
#